data_AF-A0A7T4X2Z4-F1
#
_entry.id   AF-A0A7T4X2Z4-F1
#
_cell.length_a   1.000
_cell.length_b   1.000
_cell.length_c   1.000
_cell.angle_alpha   90.00
_cell.angle_beta   90.00
_cell.angle_gamma   90.00
#
_symmetry.space_group_name_H-M   'P 1'
#
loop_
_entity.id
_entity.type
_entity.pdbx_description
1 polymer ?
#
loop_
_entity_poly.entity_id
_entity_poly.type
_entity_poly.pdbx_seq_one_letter_code
_entity_poly.pdbx_strand_id
1 'polypeptide(L)'
;MMDNLNFTTKIKNFFDIVTDVKITGLYAFYLYKNNEIIKRVPYKECHSYEFKNLQPGNYTVKVFYKTDEEIISKTSKVLYVRNKSATTIRHTNFILDKPNFDLLWISTILKDAYNIEHYLGDKSDNDTFNDLDSISFPSAIKAGSKILTCDSSKIHDNDYHYISLSQSSDNVLNEYLSRKSVVQLQQLSRRLYLVGLEKGAHYIWINMRRNSSCSISYKTIVGQNFRLGLGGIGTIIHPNATIGDNVKIAQHVTIGFSGGNSTLEGPVIGNNVYIAPGALCLGGKIGSNVVVAANAVVLDEIPDNCVVAGVPAKVISTNIDKYKNFLKK
;
A
#
# COMPACT_ATOMS: atom_id res chain seq x y z
N MET A 1 44.95 10.47 -7.09
CA MET A 1 44.30 10.46 -5.77
C MET A 1 42.88 11.02 -5.93
N MET A 2 42.04 10.35 -6.73
CA MET A 2 40.76 10.91 -7.20
C MET A 2 39.76 9.77 -7.47
N ASP A 3 39.17 9.16 -6.43
CA ASP A 3 38.08 8.20 -6.70
C ASP A 3 37.06 7.97 -5.57
N ASN A 4 37.24 8.56 -4.40
CA ASN A 4 36.45 8.16 -3.24
C ASN A 4 35.39 9.19 -2.86
N LEU A 5 34.50 9.55 -3.81
CA LEU A 5 33.17 10.03 -3.41
C LEU A 5 32.43 8.85 -2.77
N ASN A 6 32.67 8.68 -1.47
CA ASN A 6 32.10 7.63 -0.64
C ASN A 6 30.87 8.18 0.07
N PHE A 7 29.71 7.86 -0.50
CA PHE A 7 28.41 8.10 0.11
C PHE A 7 27.62 6.81 0.18
N THR A 8 26.70 6.75 1.14
CA THR A 8 25.74 5.65 1.27
C THR A 8 24.34 6.22 1.22
N THR A 9 23.54 5.71 0.30
CA THR A 9 22.13 6.05 0.23
C THR A 9 21.30 4.84 0.63
N LYS A 10 20.41 5.01 1.60
CA LYS A 10 19.54 3.96 2.11
C LYS A 10 18.13 4.47 2.32
N ILE A 11 17.20 3.54 2.35
CA ILE A 11 15.82 3.82 2.74
C ILE A 11 15.77 3.87 4.25
N LYS A 12 15.13 4.91 4.78
CA LYS A 12 14.84 5.06 6.20
C LYS A 12 13.33 5.13 6.36
N ASN A 13 12.81 4.44 7.38
CA ASN A 13 11.38 4.48 7.74
C ASN A 13 10.42 4.16 6.58
N PHE A 14 10.84 3.32 5.63
CA PHE A 14 10.09 2.93 4.42
C PHE A 14 9.73 4.06 3.43
N PHE A 15 9.71 5.34 3.83
CA PHE A 15 9.25 6.49 3.02
C PHE A 15 10.29 7.56 2.78
N ASP A 16 11.45 7.43 3.41
CA ASP A 16 12.50 8.43 3.34
C ASP A 16 13.74 7.82 2.69
N ILE A 17 14.47 8.64 1.94
CA ILE A 17 15.78 8.28 1.41
C ILE A 17 16.81 9.18 2.06
N VAL A 18 17.74 8.57 2.80
CA VAL A 18 18.86 9.27 3.43
C VAL A 18 20.13 8.99 2.66
N THR A 19 20.89 10.03 2.36
CA THR A 19 22.22 9.95 1.79
C THR A 19 23.24 10.50 2.76
N ASP A 20 24.10 9.64 3.29
CA ASP A 20 25.21 10.00 4.17
C ASP A 20 26.49 10.14 3.35
N VAL A 21 27.24 11.22 3.54
CA VAL A 21 28.52 11.50 2.87
C VAL A 21 29.65 11.46 3.89
N LYS A 22 30.73 10.73 3.59
CA LYS A 22 31.78 10.42 4.58
C LYS A 22 32.80 11.54 4.81
N ILE A 23 32.86 12.54 3.95
CA ILE A 23 33.86 13.63 3.99
C ILE A 23 33.10 14.96 4.07
N THR A 24 33.57 15.90 4.88
CA THR A 24 32.97 17.25 4.97
C THR A 24 33.25 18.04 3.68
N GLY A 25 32.24 18.69 3.12
CA GLY A 25 32.40 19.54 1.93
C GLY A 25 31.07 20.00 1.33
N LEU A 26 31.13 20.70 0.20
CA LEU A 26 29.95 21.23 -0.50
C LEU A 26 29.33 20.16 -1.41
N TYR A 27 28.09 19.75 -1.12
CA TYR A 27 27.38 18.71 -1.89
C TYR A 27 26.03 19.17 -2.43
N ALA A 28 25.70 18.76 -3.65
CA ALA A 28 24.36 18.87 -4.21
C ALA A 28 23.74 17.47 -4.38
N PHE A 29 22.42 17.36 -4.14
CA PHE A 29 21.69 16.08 -4.16
C PHE A 29 20.49 16.16 -5.07
N TYR A 30 20.45 15.31 -6.09
CA TYR A 30 19.34 15.26 -7.04
C TYR A 30 18.62 13.94 -6.86
N LEU A 31 17.32 14.01 -6.58
CA LEU A 31 16.46 12.85 -6.43
C LEU A 31 15.71 12.62 -7.74
N TYR A 32 15.82 11.40 -8.24
CA TYR A 32 15.12 10.93 -9.42
C TYR A 32 14.04 9.94 -9.01
N LYS A 33 12.92 9.94 -9.73
CA LYS A 33 11.90 8.89 -9.69
C LYS A 33 11.65 8.42 -11.12
N ASN A 34 11.77 7.12 -11.39
CA ASN A 34 11.61 6.57 -12.74
C ASN A 34 12.44 7.33 -13.81
N ASN A 35 13.70 7.66 -13.48
CA ASN A 35 14.64 8.43 -14.31
C ASN A 35 14.30 9.91 -14.55
N GLU A 36 13.24 10.45 -13.96
CA GLU A 36 12.95 11.89 -13.99
C GLU A 36 13.41 12.57 -12.70
N ILE A 37 14.02 13.74 -12.83
CA ILE A 37 14.40 14.55 -11.66
C ILE A 37 13.13 15.11 -11.03
N ILE A 38 12.84 14.69 -9.80
CA ILE A 38 11.70 15.19 -9.04
C ILE A 38 12.12 16.22 -7.97
N LYS A 39 13.40 16.26 -7.58
CA LYS A 39 13.92 17.25 -6.64
C LYS A 39 15.41 17.52 -6.85
N ARG A 40 15.78 18.80 -6.83
CA ARG A 40 17.18 19.26 -6.86
C ARG A 40 17.49 20.02 -5.58
N VAL A 41 18.60 19.67 -4.94
CA VAL A 41 19.12 20.36 -3.77
C VAL A 41 20.43 21.03 -4.19
N PRO A 42 20.55 22.36 -4.07
CA PRO A 42 21.77 23.08 -4.41
C PRO A 42 22.91 22.72 -3.45
N TYR A 43 24.13 23.12 -3.81
CA TYR A 43 25.31 22.82 -3.00
C TYR A 43 25.16 23.33 -1.57
N LYS A 44 25.35 22.43 -0.62
CA LYS A 44 25.29 22.70 0.81
C LYS A 44 26.35 21.89 1.54
N GLU A 45 26.96 22.51 2.53
CA GLU A 45 27.85 21.80 3.45
C GLU A 45 27.03 20.93 4.41
N CYS A 46 27.24 19.61 4.35
CA CYS A 46 26.52 18.65 5.17
C CYS A 46 27.21 17.27 5.18
N HIS A 47 26.90 16.47 6.20
CA HIS A 47 27.31 15.06 6.33
C HIS A 47 26.21 14.08 5.93
N SER A 48 24.97 14.57 5.81
CA SER A 48 23.83 13.77 5.42
C SER A 48 22.72 14.65 4.84
N TYR A 49 21.96 14.11 3.90
CA TYR A 49 20.75 14.74 3.39
C TYR A 49 19.61 13.73 3.26
N GLU A 50 18.43 14.11 3.74
CA GLU A 50 17.25 13.26 3.80
C GLU A 50 16.11 13.81 2.92
N PHE A 51 15.66 12.98 1.99
CA PHE A 51 14.47 13.17 1.20
C PHE A 51 13.28 12.51 1.90
N LYS A 52 12.41 13.33 2.49
CA LYS A 52 11.30 12.86 3.33
C LYS A 52 9.99 12.67 2.57
N ASN A 53 9.13 11.78 3.10
CA ASN A 53 7.73 11.59 2.69
C ASN A 53 7.55 11.25 1.20
N LEU A 54 8.43 10.39 0.69
CA LEU A 54 8.37 9.96 -0.70
C LEU A 54 7.18 9.02 -0.90
N GLN A 55 6.48 9.21 -2.02
CA GLN A 55 5.44 8.28 -2.46
C GLN A 55 6.06 6.95 -2.86
N PRO A 56 5.30 5.85 -2.86
CA PRO A 56 5.84 4.57 -3.32
C PRO A 56 6.44 4.65 -4.72
N GLY A 57 7.58 3.99 -4.93
CA GLY A 57 8.22 3.93 -6.25
C GLY A 57 9.73 3.77 -6.21
N ASN A 58 10.33 3.72 -7.40
CA ASN A 58 11.76 3.57 -7.62
C ASN A 58 12.45 4.93 -7.65
N TYR A 59 13.49 5.08 -6.85
CA TYR A 59 14.24 6.32 -6.71
C TYR A 59 15.74 6.09 -6.88
N THR A 60 16.44 7.09 -7.40
CA THR A 60 17.92 7.15 -7.34
C THR A 60 18.33 8.53 -6.86
N VAL A 61 19.40 8.60 -6.08
CA VAL A 61 20.01 9.86 -5.68
C VAL A 61 21.31 10.04 -6.44
N LYS A 62 21.46 11.14 -7.16
CA LYS A 62 22.73 11.56 -7.73
C LYS A 62 23.35 12.61 -6.82
N VAL A 63 24.56 12.33 -6.34
CA VAL A 63 25.34 13.22 -5.48
C VAL A 63 26.40 13.89 -6.34
N PHE A 64 26.52 15.20 -6.20
CA PHE A 64 27.56 16.01 -6.82
C PHE A 64 28.44 16.60 -5.73
N TYR A 65 29.74 16.56 -5.96
CA TYR A 65 30.76 17.13 -5.09
C TYR A 65 31.63 18.08 -5.90
N LYS A 66 31.84 19.28 -5.38
CA LYS A 66 32.62 20.33 -6.04
C LYS A 66 33.99 20.44 -5.38
N THR A 67 35.03 20.28 -6.19
CA THR A 67 36.42 20.63 -5.83
C THR A 67 36.81 21.95 -6.49
N ASP A 68 37.99 22.47 -6.18
CA ASP A 68 38.49 23.72 -6.79
C ASP A 68 38.79 23.58 -8.29
N GLU A 69 39.03 22.35 -8.77
CA GLU A 69 39.41 22.07 -10.16
C GLU A 69 38.28 21.45 -10.99
N GLU A 70 37.38 20.65 -10.38
CA GLU A 70 36.32 19.93 -11.11
C GLU A 70 35.09 19.57 -10.26
N ILE A 71 34.00 19.18 -10.94
CA ILE A 71 32.77 18.64 -10.33
C ILE A 71 32.71 17.14 -10.57
N ILE A 72 32.69 16.37 -9.48
CA ILE A 72 32.58 14.92 -9.50
C ILE A 72 31.14 14.51 -9.15
N SER A 73 30.57 13.51 -9.83
CA SER A 73 29.21 13.03 -9.52
C SER A 73 29.09 11.52 -9.54
N LYS A 74 28.25 10.96 -8.67
CA LYS A 74 27.97 9.53 -8.63
C LYS A 74 26.53 9.28 -8.18
N THR A 75 25.92 8.25 -8.75
CA THR A 75 24.51 7.92 -8.56
C THR A 75 24.37 6.70 -7.66
N SER A 76 23.42 6.74 -6.74
CA SER A 76 23.08 5.60 -5.90
C SER A 76 22.49 4.46 -6.74
N LYS A 77 22.47 3.26 -6.17
CA LYS A 77 21.59 2.20 -6.67
C LYS A 77 20.12 2.64 -6.56
N VAL A 78 19.24 1.96 -7.29
CA VAL A 78 17.79 2.17 -7.23
C VAL A 78 17.27 1.77 -5.84
N LEU A 79 16.45 2.61 -5.24
CA LEU A 79 15.87 2.47 -3.90
C LEU A 79 14.34 2.52 -4.00
N TYR A 80 13.67 1.52 -3.44
CA TYR A 80 12.22 1.39 -3.50
C TYR A 80 11.50 1.82 -2.21
N VAL A 81 10.88 2.99 -2.24
CA VAL A 81 10.12 3.59 -1.13
C VAL A 81 8.69 3.02 -1.09
N ARG A 82 8.11 2.76 0.10
CA ARG A 82 6.74 2.19 0.30
C ARG A 82 5.70 3.29 0.67
N ASN A 83 4.54 2.99 1.30
CA ASN A 83 3.57 4.01 1.80
C ASN A 83 3.28 3.98 3.34
N LYS A 84 3.08 5.12 4.01
CA LYS A 84 2.89 5.26 5.49
C LYS A 84 1.44 5.25 5.92
N SER A 85 1.14 4.67 7.09
CA SER A 85 0.03 5.11 7.96
C SER A 85 0.35 4.81 9.43
N ALA A 86 0.10 5.78 10.31
CA ALA A 86 0.38 5.83 11.76
C ALA A 86 -0.83 5.29 12.59
N THR A 87 -0.87 5.07 13.91
CA THR A 87 -0.03 5.42 15.09
C THR A 87 -0.44 4.51 16.29
N THR A 88 0.54 4.24 17.17
CA THR A 88 0.54 3.88 18.62
C THR A 88 -0.50 2.94 19.24
N ILE A 89 -0.05 1.77 19.72
CA ILE A 89 -0.59 1.07 20.91
C ILE A 89 0.58 0.57 21.80
N ARG A 90 0.33 0.67 23.12
CA ARG A 90 1.18 0.43 24.30
C ARG A 90 2.18 -0.73 24.21
N HIS A 91 3.39 -0.49 24.74
CA HIS A 91 4.48 -1.46 24.89
C HIS A 91 4.01 -2.77 25.53
N THR A 92 3.71 -3.75 24.71
CA THR A 92 4.01 -5.15 25.01
C THR A 92 4.88 -5.57 23.85
N ASN A 93 6.17 -5.84 24.09
CA ASN A 93 7.03 -6.34 23.02
C ASN A 93 6.57 -7.76 22.70
N PHE A 94 6.33 -8.03 21.42
CA PHE A 94 5.97 -9.36 20.94
C PHE A 94 7.15 -10.01 20.23
N ILE A 95 7.28 -11.32 20.40
CA ILE A 95 8.32 -12.13 19.75
C ILE A 95 7.64 -13.11 18.80
N LEU A 96 8.13 -13.20 17.57
CA LEU A 96 7.59 -14.12 16.57
C LEU A 96 8.28 -15.49 16.65
N ASP A 97 7.53 -16.56 16.84
CA ASP A 97 8.02 -17.94 16.90
C ASP A 97 8.16 -18.55 15.50
N LYS A 98 9.38 -19.01 15.15
CA LYS A 98 9.72 -19.74 13.92
C LYS A 98 9.09 -19.14 12.65
N PRO A 99 9.39 -17.89 12.30
CA PRO A 99 8.83 -17.28 11.11
C PRO A 99 9.28 -18.01 9.84
N ASN A 100 8.31 -18.46 9.03
CA ASN A 100 8.57 -19.02 7.70
C ASN A 100 8.47 -17.91 6.63
N PHE A 101 9.30 -17.98 5.60
CA PHE A 101 9.21 -17.17 4.38
C PHE A 101 7.80 -17.14 3.76
N ASP A 102 7.04 -18.24 3.80
CA ASP A 102 5.65 -18.28 3.29
C ASP A 102 4.70 -17.35 4.08
N LEU A 103 5.05 -17.03 5.33
CA LEU A 103 4.27 -16.22 6.26
C LEU A 103 4.89 -14.84 6.51
N LEU A 104 5.85 -14.43 5.67
CA LEU A 104 6.57 -13.15 5.78
C LEU A 104 5.63 -11.94 5.92
N TRP A 105 4.53 -11.96 5.19
CA TRP A 105 3.54 -10.89 5.18
C TRP A 105 2.83 -10.73 6.53
N ILE A 106 2.66 -11.81 7.29
CA ILE A 106 2.09 -11.77 8.64
C ILE A 106 3.00 -10.93 9.54
N SER A 107 4.31 -11.22 9.54
CA SER A 107 5.27 -10.44 10.33
C SER A 107 5.26 -8.96 9.96
N THR A 108 5.09 -8.64 8.66
CA THR A 108 5.03 -7.25 8.18
C THR A 108 3.81 -6.52 8.72
N ILE A 109 2.67 -7.20 8.80
CA ILE A 109 1.42 -6.66 9.36
C ILE A 109 1.52 -6.50 10.87
N LEU A 110 2.02 -7.54 11.55
CA LEU A 110 2.07 -7.56 13.00
C LEU A 110 3.16 -6.66 13.58
N LYS A 111 4.25 -6.39 12.85
CA LYS A 111 5.24 -5.35 13.23
C LYS A 111 4.57 -3.99 13.41
N ASP A 112 3.67 -3.61 12.51
CA ASP A 112 2.89 -2.36 12.59
C ASP A 112 1.91 -2.37 13.78
N ALA A 113 1.36 -3.55 14.10
CA ALA A 113 0.35 -3.72 15.15
C ALA A 113 0.92 -3.81 16.58
N TYR A 114 2.08 -4.48 16.74
CA TYR A 114 2.52 -5.09 17.99
C TYR A 114 4.00 -4.84 18.32
N ASN A 115 4.70 -3.95 17.62
CA ASN A 115 6.14 -3.65 17.86
C ASN A 115 6.99 -4.93 18.01
N ILE A 116 7.02 -5.76 16.96
CA ILE A 116 7.85 -6.97 16.93
C ILE A 116 9.31 -6.57 16.75
N GLU A 117 10.14 -6.82 17.76
CA GLU A 117 11.58 -6.48 17.79
C GLU A 117 12.48 -7.69 17.56
N HIS A 118 12.00 -8.89 17.90
CA HIS A 118 12.78 -10.12 17.86
C HIS A 118 11.96 -11.30 17.34
N TYR A 119 12.65 -12.38 16.98
CA TYR A 119 12.03 -13.68 16.71
C TYR A 119 12.72 -14.79 17.52
N LEU A 120 12.00 -15.88 17.80
CA LEU A 120 12.58 -17.06 18.45
C LEU A 120 13.40 -17.85 17.43
N GLY A 121 14.70 -17.97 17.70
CA GLY A 121 15.65 -18.75 16.93
C GLY A 121 16.78 -19.26 17.82
N ASP A 122 17.56 -20.22 17.32
CA ASP A 122 18.77 -20.65 18.02
C ASP A 122 19.83 -19.55 17.92
N LYS A 123 20.25 -19.05 19.08
CA LYS A 123 21.15 -17.89 19.20
C LYS A 123 22.56 -18.16 18.64
N SER A 124 22.88 -19.41 18.33
CA SER A 124 24.14 -19.82 17.72
C SER A 124 24.32 -19.24 16.31
N ASP A 125 23.23 -18.91 15.63
CA ASP A 125 23.28 -18.70 14.19
C ASP A 125 23.44 -17.22 13.79
N ASN A 126 23.32 -16.28 14.74
CA ASN A 126 23.29 -14.83 14.46
C ASN A 126 22.33 -14.45 13.30
N ASP A 127 21.36 -15.31 12.99
CA ASP A 127 20.49 -15.14 11.84
C ASP A 127 19.52 -14.00 12.05
N THR A 128 19.44 -13.11 11.06
CA THR A 128 18.44 -12.04 11.02
C THR A 128 17.26 -12.47 10.15
N PHE A 129 16.03 -12.34 10.65
CA PHE A 129 14.83 -12.56 9.85
C PHE A 129 14.15 -11.21 9.57
N ASN A 130 14.20 -10.70 8.33
CA ASN A 130 13.67 -9.38 7.98
C ASN A 130 14.16 -8.26 8.93
N ASP A 131 15.47 -8.18 9.12
CA ASP A 131 16.11 -7.21 10.03
C ASP A 131 15.67 -7.33 11.50
N LEU A 132 15.02 -8.46 11.89
CA LEU A 132 14.79 -8.81 13.30
C LEU A 132 15.92 -9.71 13.79
N ASP A 133 16.43 -9.39 14.96
CA ASP A 133 17.42 -10.22 15.63
C ASP A 133 16.78 -11.46 16.26
N SER A 134 17.46 -12.60 16.16
CA SER A 134 17.07 -13.82 16.84
C SER A 134 17.34 -13.76 18.34
N ILE A 135 16.46 -14.36 19.12
CA ILE A 135 16.66 -14.59 20.56
C ILE A 135 16.29 -16.02 20.93
N SER A 136 16.99 -16.57 21.93
CA SER A 136 16.70 -17.89 22.48
C SER A 136 15.47 -17.88 23.39
N PHE A 137 14.70 -18.97 23.38
CA PHE A 137 13.47 -19.13 24.18
C PHE A 137 13.62 -18.86 25.69
N PRO A 138 14.69 -19.33 26.40
CA PRO A 138 14.88 -18.99 27.81
C PRO A 138 15.06 -17.49 28.08
N SER A 139 15.54 -16.72 27.10
CA SER A 139 15.63 -15.26 27.19
C SER A 139 14.27 -14.59 26.99
N ALA A 140 13.43 -15.14 26.10
CA ALA A 140 12.09 -14.65 25.84
C ALA A 140 11.17 -14.77 27.07
N ILE A 141 11.17 -15.93 27.75
CA ILE A 141 10.41 -16.17 28.99
C ILE A 141 10.78 -15.14 30.07
N LYS A 142 12.06 -14.78 30.17
CA LYS A 142 12.55 -13.81 31.17
C LYS A 142 12.15 -12.36 30.86
N ALA A 143 11.85 -12.04 29.60
CA ALA A 143 11.65 -10.66 29.13
C ALA A 143 10.23 -10.12 29.32
N GLY A 144 9.29 -10.87 29.90
CA GLY A 144 7.88 -10.46 30.05
C GLY A 144 7.17 -10.14 28.72
N SER A 145 7.76 -10.58 27.61
CA SER A 145 7.27 -10.37 26.25
C SER A 145 6.26 -11.45 25.90
N LYS A 146 5.27 -11.12 25.07
CA LYS A 146 4.27 -12.08 24.60
C LYS A 146 4.76 -12.78 23.34
N ILE A 147 4.55 -14.08 23.22
CA ILE A 147 5.02 -14.83 22.05
C ILE A 147 3.86 -14.99 21.07
N LEU A 148 4.12 -14.71 19.80
CA LEU A 148 3.20 -14.94 18.69
C LEU A 148 3.72 -16.12 17.88
N THR A 149 2.90 -17.14 17.65
CA THR A 149 3.29 -18.35 16.91
C THR A 149 2.31 -18.68 15.81
N CYS A 150 2.81 -19.26 14.72
CA CYS A 150 1.99 -19.87 13.68
C CYS A 150 1.79 -21.38 13.86
N ASP A 151 2.34 -21.96 14.94
CA ASP A 151 2.21 -23.38 15.26
C ASP A 151 0.95 -23.62 16.09
N SER A 152 -0.02 -24.34 15.51
CA SER A 152 -1.29 -24.64 16.16
C SER A 152 -1.17 -25.58 17.36
N SER A 153 -0.04 -26.27 17.52
CA SER A 153 0.20 -27.12 18.68
C SER A 153 0.51 -26.32 19.96
N LYS A 154 0.94 -25.05 19.80
CA LYS A 154 1.41 -24.20 20.91
C LYS A 154 0.35 -23.27 21.51
N ILE A 155 -0.89 -23.33 21.01
CA ILE A 155 -2.00 -22.45 21.43
C ILE A 155 -2.38 -22.65 22.91
N HIS A 156 -2.13 -23.85 23.45
CA HIS A 156 -2.52 -24.23 24.80
C HIS A 156 -1.55 -23.77 25.88
N ASP A 157 -0.44 -23.14 25.50
CA ASP A 157 0.54 -22.61 26.43
C ASP A 157 0.24 -21.12 26.71
N ASN A 158 0.18 -20.75 27.99
CA ASN A 158 -0.24 -19.41 28.42
C ASN A 158 0.68 -18.28 27.90
N ASP A 159 1.91 -18.63 27.50
CA ASP A 159 2.90 -17.68 26.98
C ASP A 159 2.76 -17.38 25.47
N TYR A 160 1.89 -18.13 24.77
CA TYR A 160 1.77 -18.07 23.31
C TYR A 160 0.40 -17.60 22.81
N HIS A 161 0.43 -16.78 21.77
CA HIS A 161 -0.72 -16.35 20.98
C HIS A 161 -0.63 -16.95 19.57
N TYR A 162 -1.74 -17.50 19.09
CA TYR A 162 -1.79 -18.18 17.80
C TYR A 162 -2.12 -17.25 16.63
N ILE A 163 -1.41 -17.44 15.53
CA ILE A 163 -1.67 -16.82 14.25
C ILE A 163 -1.91 -17.94 13.23
N SER A 164 -3.04 -17.89 12.53
CA SER A 164 -3.28 -18.79 11.42
C SER A 164 -3.69 -18.04 10.17
N LEU A 165 -3.66 -18.74 9.03
CA LEU A 165 -4.36 -18.29 7.83
C LEU A 165 -5.80 -18.78 7.78
N SER A 166 -6.34 -19.17 8.93
CA SER A 166 -7.75 -19.47 9.05
C SER A 166 -8.55 -18.17 9.14
N GLN A 167 -9.81 -18.25 8.75
CA GLN A 167 -10.77 -17.15 8.84
C GLN A 167 -11.58 -17.24 10.14
N SER A 168 -11.02 -17.87 11.18
CA SER A 168 -11.63 -17.98 12.51
C SER A 168 -11.57 -16.65 13.25
N SER A 169 -12.54 -16.40 14.13
CA SER A 169 -12.68 -15.12 14.84
C SER A 169 -11.68 -14.94 15.98
N ASP A 170 -11.09 -16.02 16.48
CA ASP A 170 -10.03 -16.05 17.52
C ASP A 170 -8.63 -15.74 16.98
N ASN A 171 -8.52 -15.49 15.67
CA ASN A 171 -7.25 -15.19 15.02
C ASN A 171 -6.88 -13.71 15.18
N VAL A 172 -5.77 -13.44 15.87
CA VAL A 172 -5.18 -12.10 16.09
C VAL A 172 -5.03 -11.29 14.79
N LEU A 173 -4.73 -11.96 13.68
CA LEU A 173 -4.62 -11.30 12.39
C LEU A 173 -5.95 -10.73 11.90
N ASN A 174 -7.06 -11.46 12.09
CA ASN A 174 -8.40 -10.99 11.73
C ASN A 174 -8.83 -9.80 12.60
N GLU A 175 -8.45 -9.79 13.88
CA GLU A 175 -8.67 -8.65 14.77
C GLU A 175 -7.92 -7.39 14.29
N TYR A 176 -6.67 -7.54 13.84
CA TYR A 176 -5.95 -6.40 13.25
C TYR A 176 -6.63 -5.90 11.97
N LEU A 177 -6.98 -6.82 11.07
CA LEU A 177 -7.58 -6.48 9.78
C LEU A 177 -8.97 -5.84 9.92
N SER A 178 -9.76 -6.25 10.92
CA SER A 178 -11.12 -5.69 11.15
C SER A 178 -11.11 -4.21 11.53
N ARG A 179 -9.98 -3.69 12.04
CA ARG A 179 -9.79 -2.27 12.37
C ARG A 179 -9.43 -1.41 11.15
N LYS A 180 -9.21 -2.01 9.99
CA LYS A 180 -8.81 -1.30 8.77
C LYS A 180 -10.02 -1.06 7.87
N SER A 181 -10.06 0.10 7.22
CA SER A 181 -11.06 0.36 6.19
C SER A 181 -10.83 -0.53 4.97
N VAL A 182 -11.87 -0.74 4.15
CA VAL A 182 -11.77 -1.51 2.90
C VAL A 182 -10.67 -0.97 1.97
N VAL A 183 -10.51 0.35 1.90
CA VAL A 183 -9.44 0.98 1.10
C VAL A 183 -8.06 0.63 1.65
N GLN A 184 -7.89 0.64 2.98
CA GLN A 184 -6.62 0.24 3.61
C GLN A 184 -6.33 -1.25 3.39
N LEU A 185 -7.34 -2.12 3.50
CA LEU A 185 -7.21 -3.55 3.22
C LEU A 185 -6.82 -3.81 1.76
N GLN A 186 -7.42 -3.08 0.82
CA GLN A 186 -7.07 -3.16 -0.61
C GLN A 186 -5.62 -2.73 -0.83
N GLN A 187 -5.19 -1.61 -0.25
CA GLN A 187 -3.82 -1.12 -0.39
C GLN A 187 -2.80 -2.07 0.24
N LEU A 188 -3.11 -2.63 1.42
CA LEU A 188 -2.25 -3.58 2.12
C LEU A 188 -2.11 -4.87 1.31
N SER A 189 -3.22 -5.48 0.91
CA SER A 189 -3.22 -6.68 0.08
C SER A 189 -2.53 -6.46 -1.27
N ARG A 190 -2.74 -5.32 -1.93
CA ARG A 190 -2.04 -4.93 -3.15
C ARG A 190 -0.54 -4.82 -2.96
N ARG A 191 -0.06 -4.23 -1.86
CA ARG A 191 1.38 -4.16 -1.57
C ARG A 191 1.99 -5.55 -1.42
N LEU A 192 1.30 -6.46 -0.75
CA LEU A 192 1.73 -7.86 -0.62
C LEU A 192 1.80 -8.54 -1.99
N TYR A 193 0.77 -8.36 -2.83
CA TYR A 193 0.76 -8.87 -4.19
C TYR A 193 1.94 -8.38 -5.03
N LEU A 194 2.25 -7.08 -4.98
CA LEU A 194 3.35 -6.48 -5.74
C LEU A 194 4.75 -6.97 -5.32
N VAL A 195 4.89 -7.54 -4.12
CA VAL A 195 6.16 -8.15 -3.65
C VAL A 195 6.16 -9.68 -3.73
N GLY A 196 5.18 -10.27 -4.44
CA GLY A 196 5.08 -11.73 -4.66
C GLY A 196 4.40 -12.52 -3.52
N LEU A 197 3.91 -11.85 -2.48
CA LEU A 197 3.24 -12.49 -1.33
C LEU A 197 1.74 -12.70 -1.61
N GLU A 198 1.43 -13.47 -2.65
CA GLU A 198 0.07 -13.62 -3.17
C GLU A 198 -0.90 -14.29 -2.20
N LYS A 199 -0.45 -15.31 -1.45
CA LYS A 199 -1.27 -16.00 -0.45
C LYS A 199 -1.78 -15.02 0.61
N GLY A 200 -0.92 -14.11 1.06
CA GLY A 200 -1.30 -13.07 2.02
C GLY A 200 -2.21 -12.01 1.45
N ALA A 201 -1.93 -11.56 0.22
CA ALA A 201 -2.82 -10.66 -0.50
C ALA A 201 -4.24 -11.26 -0.63
N HIS A 202 -4.32 -12.55 -0.98
CA HIS A 202 -5.57 -13.27 -1.14
C HIS A 202 -6.32 -13.47 0.17
N TYR A 203 -5.62 -13.80 1.26
CA TYR A 203 -6.20 -13.89 2.59
C TYR A 203 -6.89 -12.59 3.02
N ILE A 204 -6.20 -11.45 2.86
CA ILE A 204 -6.76 -10.14 3.22
C ILE A 204 -7.96 -9.78 2.34
N TRP A 205 -7.93 -10.13 1.05
CA TRP A 205 -9.07 -9.91 0.16
C TRP A 205 -10.28 -10.80 0.50
N ILE A 206 -10.08 -12.03 0.98
CA ILE A 206 -11.18 -12.85 1.53
C ILE A 206 -11.74 -12.22 2.81
N ASN A 207 -10.87 -11.79 3.72
CA ASN A 207 -11.28 -11.15 4.98
C ASN A 207 -12.09 -9.87 4.71
N MET A 208 -11.64 -9.03 3.77
CA MET A 208 -12.38 -7.87 3.27
C MET A 208 -13.81 -8.25 2.85
N ARG A 209 -13.96 -9.24 1.97
CA ARG A 209 -15.27 -9.67 1.46
C ARG A 209 -16.20 -10.13 2.57
N ARG A 210 -15.68 -10.87 3.56
CA ARG A 210 -16.47 -11.37 4.68
C ARG A 210 -16.93 -10.28 5.63
N ASN A 211 -16.07 -9.30 5.91
CA ASN A 211 -16.31 -8.33 6.98
C ASN A 211 -17.01 -7.05 6.50
N SER A 212 -16.91 -6.70 5.22
CA SER A 212 -17.53 -5.48 4.69
C SER A 212 -18.53 -5.71 3.56
N SER A 213 -18.71 -6.96 3.12
CA SER A 213 -19.50 -7.30 1.92
C SER A 213 -19.06 -6.49 0.68
N CYS A 214 -17.79 -6.08 0.65
CA CYS A 214 -17.18 -5.33 -0.44
C CYS A 214 -16.07 -6.19 -1.06
N SER A 215 -15.94 -6.15 -2.38
CA SER A 215 -14.88 -6.86 -3.09
C SER A 215 -14.10 -5.92 -3.99
N ILE A 216 -12.91 -5.53 -3.54
CA ILE A 216 -11.92 -4.85 -4.36
C ILE A 216 -10.65 -5.70 -4.33
N SER A 217 -10.26 -6.24 -5.48
CA SER A 217 -9.12 -7.14 -5.57
C SER A 217 -7.82 -6.41 -5.27
N TYR A 218 -6.83 -7.14 -4.75
CA TYR A 218 -5.44 -6.69 -4.70
C TYR A 218 -4.85 -6.42 -6.10
N LYS A 219 -5.44 -7.01 -7.16
CA LYS A 219 -5.07 -6.76 -8.56
C LYS A 219 -5.56 -5.41 -9.07
N THR A 220 -6.68 -4.91 -8.55
CA THR A 220 -7.31 -3.65 -8.97
C THR A 220 -6.34 -2.49 -8.75
N ILE A 221 -6.19 -1.63 -9.75
CA ILE A 221 -5.39 -0.40 -9.67
C ILE A 221 -6.31 0.71 -9.15
N VAL A 222 -5.87 1.41 -8.11
CA VAL A 222 -6.65 2.47 -7.47
C VAL A 222 -5.77 3.71 -7.32
N GLY A 223 -6.26 4.83 -7.86
CA GLY A 223 -5.62 6.13 -7.79
C GLY A 223 -5.68 6.79 -6.40
N GLN A 224 -5.13 8.00 -6.32
CA GLN A 224 -5.10 8.80 -5.11
C GLN A 224 -6.50 9.30 -4.73
N ASN A 225 -6.72 9.55 -3.44
CA ASN A 225 -8.00 10.05 -2.90
C ASN A 225 -9.23 9.19 -3.26
N PHE A 226 -9.04 7.90 -3.54
CA PHE A 226 -10.14 6.96 -3.72
C PHE A 226 -10.94 6.80 -2.43
N ARG A 227 -12.28 6.87 -2.54
CA ARG A 227 -13.19 6.80 -1.40
C ARG A 227 -14.37 5.89 -1.66
N LEU A 228 -14.77 5.19 -0.60
CA LEU A 228 -15.97 4.38 -0.56
C LEU A 228 -16.98 5.01 0.40
N GLY A 229 -18.20 5.25 -0.09
CA GLY A 229 -19.33 5.65 0.73
C GLY A 229 -19.80 4.49 1.61
N LEU A 230 -20.12 4.78 2.88
CA LEU A 230 -20.62 3.79 3.85
C LEU A 230 -19.75 2.51 3.93
N GLY A 231 -18.43 2.67 3.87
CA GLY A 231 -17.49 1.56 3.93
C GLY A 231 -17.45 0.65 2.69
N GLY A 232 -18.19 1.00 1.63
CA GLY A 232 -18.23 0.24 0.38
C GLY A 232 -19.12 -1.00 0.42
N ILE A 233 -20.06 -1.07 1.38
CA ILE A 233 -20.98 -2.21 1.51
C ILE A 233 -21.62 -2.57 0.17
N GLY A 234 -21.63 -3.86 -0.16
CA GLY A 234 -22.18 -4.41 -1.40
C GLY A 234 -21.50 -3.95 -2.69
N THR A 235 -20.35 -3.27 -2.62
CA THR A 235 -19.63 -2.81 -3.81
C THR A 235 -18.74 -3.91 -4.35
N ILE A 236 -18.87 -4.21 -5.65
CA ILE A 236 -18.08 -5.23 -6.34
C ILE A 236 -17.32 -4.58 -7.49
N ILE A 237 -15.99 -4.69 -7.48
CA ILE A 237 -15.12 -4.16 -8.53
C ILE A 237 -14.36 -5.31 -9.17
N HIS A 238 -14.40 -5.35 -10.51
CA HIS A 238 -13.67 -6.32 -11.30
C HIS A 238 -12.17 -6.36 -10.93
N PRO A 239 -11.54 -7.54 -10.81
CA PRO A 239 -10.16 -7.65 -10.34
C PRO A 239 -9.13 -6.88 -11.17
N ASN A 240 -9.34 -6.76 -12.48
CA ASN A 240 -8.42 -6.04 -13.37
C ASN A 240 -8.83 -4.57 -13.57
N ALA A 241 -9.85 -4.06 -12.88
CA ALA A 241 -10.27 -2.68 -13.08
C ALA A 241 -9.17 -1.67 -12.74
N THR A 242 -9.17 -0.56 -13.46
CA THR A 242 -8.33 0.61 -13.20
C THR A 242 -9.19 1.79 -12.80
N ILE A 243 -8.95 2.32 -11.60
CA ILE A 243 -9.68 3.45 -11.03
C ILE A 243 -8.73 4.64 -10.92
N GLY A 244 -9.10 5.77 -11.52
CA GLY A 244 -8.35 7.02 -11.50
C GLY A 244 -8.32 7.73 -10.14
N ASP A 245 -7.80 8.95 -10.14
CA ASP A 245 -7.67 9.80 -8.97
C ASP A 245 -8.99 10.50 -8.61
N ASN A 246 -9.19 10.75 -7.32
CA ASN A 246 -10.35 11.47 -6.77
C ASN A 246 -11.70 10.81 -7.12
N VAL A 247 -11.73 9.49 -7.15
CA VAL A 247 -12.95 8.72 -7.41
C VAL A 247 -13.68 8.41 -6.10
N LYS A 248 -15.00 8.65 -6.09
CA LYS A 248 -15.89 8.29 -4.98
C LYS A 248 -16.95 7.30 -5.47
N ILE A 249 -16.97 6.13 -4.86
CA ILE A 249 -17.96 5.08 -5.15
C ILE A 249 -18.84 4.89 -3.94
N ALA A 250 -20.16 4.98 -4.12
CA ALA A 250 -21.13 4.70 -3.06
C ALA A 250 -21.44 3.20 -2.95
N GLN A 251 -22.29 2.84 -1.99
CA GLN A 251 -22.67 1.44 -1.72
C GLN A 251 -23.41 0.77 -2.89
N HIS A 252 -23.35 -0.56 -2.92
CA HIS A 252 -24.06 -1.42 -3.89
C HIS A 252 -23.69 -1.15 -5.36
N VAL A 253 -22.52 -0.55 -5.61
CA VAL A 253 -22.05 -0.31 -6.98
C VAL A 253 -21.37 -1.57 -7.52
N THR A 254 -21.65 -1.90 -8.79
CA THR A 254 -20.90 -2.95 -9.50
C THR A 254 -20.11 -2.31 -10.64
N ILE A 255 -18.81 -2.60 -10.72
CA ILE A 255 -17.95 -2.26 -11.86
C ILE A 255 -17.47 -3.56 -12.48
N GLY A 256 -17.91 -3.84 -13.70
CA GLY A 256 -17.66 -5.11 -14.39
C GLY A 256 -17.98 -5.03 -15.88
N PHE A 257 -18.37 -6.18 -16.44
CA PHE A 257 -18.79 -6.30 -17.84
C PHE A 257 -20.13 -7.01 -17.91
N SER A 258 -20.95 -6.65 -18.91
CA SER A 258 -22.08 -7.47 -19.35
C SER A 258 -21.56 -8.59 -20.27
N GLY A 259 -22.25 -9.75 -20.26
CA GLY A 259 -21.80 -10.98 -20.92
C GLY A 259 -21.34 -10.77 -22.37
N GLY A 260 -20.06 -11.08 -22.63
CA GLY A 260 -19.41 -10.99 -23.95
C GLY A 260 -18.44 -9.83 -24.13
N ASN A 261 -18.56 -8.75 -23.34
CA ASN A 261 -17.75 -7.53 -23.50
C ASN A 261 -16.49 -7.49 -22.62
N SER A 262 -16.04 -8.64 -22.09
CA SER A 262 -14.88 -8.69 -21.19
C SER A 262 -13.57 -8.46 -21.93
N THR A 263 -12.80 -7.46 -21.51
CA THR A 263 -11.41 -7.29 -21.93
C THR A 263 -10.46 -7.85 -20.88
N LEU A 264 -9.25 -8.24 -21.32
CA LEU A 264 -8.17 -8.64 -20.39
C LEU A 264 -7.79 -7.49 -19.43
N GLU A 265 -7.86 -6.26 -19.93
CA GLU A 265 -7.47 -5.04 -19.21
C GLU A 265 -8.47 -4.60 -18.14
N GLY A 266 -9.70 -5.13 -18.15
CA GLY A 266 -10.72 -4.77 -17.17
C GLY A 266 -11.39 -3.41 -17.42
N PRO A 267 -12.40 -3.04 -16.61
CA PRO A 267 -13.06 -1.74 -16.72
C PRO A 267 -12.16 -0.58 -16.29
N VAL A 268 -12.32 0.58 -16.91
CA VAL A 268 -11.56 1.81 -16.63
C VAL A 268 -12.50 2.91 -16.14
N ILE A 269 -12.19 3.46 -14.97
CA ILE A 269 -12.84 4.65 -14.42
C ILE A 269 -11.83 5.81 -14.43
N GLY A 270 -12.18 6.91 -15.07
CA GLY A 270 -11.36 8.11 -15.15
C GLY A 270 -11.21 8.85 -13.83
N ASN A 271 -10.67 10.08 -13.91
CA ASN A 271 -10.41 10.92 -12.75
C ASN A 271 -11.65 11.73 -12.36
N ASN A 272 -11.78 12.08 -11.08
CA ASN A 272 -12.87 12.91 -10.56
C ASN A 272 -14.25 12.33 -10.92
N VAL A 273 -14.48 11.06 -10.60
CA VAL A 273 -15.75 10.38 -10.90
C VAL A 273 -16.52 10.14 -9.60
N TYR A 274 -17.82 10.42 -9.63
CA TYR A 274 -18.73 9.98 -8.58
C TYR A 274 -19.69 8.94 -9.12
N ILE A 275 -19.72 7.77 -8.49
CA ILE A 275 -20.65 6.70 -8.80
C ILE A 275 -21.62 6.56 -7.63
N ALA A 276 -22.87 6.96 -7.85
CA ALA A 276 -23.91 6.98 -6.83
C ALA A 276 -24.43 5.58 -6.48
N PRO A 277 -25.18 5.43 -5.36
CA PRO A 277 -25.56 4.11 -4.83
C PRO A 277 -26.30 3.24 -5.84
N GLY A 278 -26.00 1.95 -5.85
CA GLY A 278 -26.73 0.95 -6.65
C GLY A 278 -26.44 0.96 -8.16
N ALA A 279 -25.55 1.82 -8.65
CA ALA A 279 -25.24 1.87 -10.07
C ALA A 279 -24.48 0.62 -10.56
N LEU A 280 -24.83 0.14 -11.75
CA LEU A 280 -24.16 -0.96 -12.44
C LEU A 280 -23.37 -0.39 -13.63
N CYS A 281 -22.05 -0.44 -13.55
CA CYS A 281 -21.12 0.04 -14.57
C CYS A 281 -20.54 -1.15 -15.34
N LEU A 282 -21.17 -1.49 -16.47
CA LEU A 282 -20.93 -2.71 -17.25
C LEU A 282 -20.41 -2.45 -18.67
N GLY A 283 -20.30 -1.17 -19.07
CA GLY A 283 -19.86 -0.74 -20.42
C GLY A 283 -18.35 -0.59 -20.61
N GLY A 284 -17.54 -1.09 -19.67
CA GLY A 284 -16.08 -1.07 -19.78
C GLY A 284 -15.42 0.26 -19.39
N LYS A 285 -15.82 1.40 -19.96
CA LYS A 285 -15.12 2.68 -19.70
C LYS A 285 -16.05 3.80 -19.21
N ILE A 286 -15.63 4.50 -18.16
CA ILE A 286 -16.20 5.76 -17.72
C ILE A 286 -15.11 6.82 -17.76
N GLY A 287 -15.38 7.92 -18.48
CA GLY A 287 -14.50 9.08 -18.61
C GLY A 287 -14.25 9.84 -17.30
N SER A 288 -13.53 10.96 -17.41
CA SER A 288 -13.21 11.84 -16.28
C SER A 288 -14.28 12.91 -16.07
N ASN A 289 -14.40 13.41 -14.84
CA ASN A 289 -15.41 14.40 -14.44
C ASN A 289 -16.85 13.91 -14.72
N VAL A 290 -17.13 12.65 -14.36
CA VAL A 290 -18.43 12.01 -14.61
C VAL A 290 -19.19 11.81 -13.31
N VAL A 291 -20.50 12.06 -13.37
CA VAL A 291 -21.44 11.64 -12.33
C VAL A 291 -22.35 10.54 -12.87
N VAL A 292 -22.27 9.35 -12.28
CA VAL A 292 -23.21 8.26 -12.52
C VAL A 292 -24.30 8.32 -11.45
N ALA A 293 -25.55 8.52 -11.88
CA ALA A 293 -26.70 8.63 -10.98
C ALA A 293 -27.04 7.29 -10.30
N ALA A 294 -27.82 7.37 -9.22
CA ALA A 294 -28.20 6.20 -8.44
C ALA A 294 -29.01 5.22 -9.29
N ASN A 295 -28.79 3.91 -9.09
CA ASN A 295 -29.42 2.81 -9.83
C ASN A 295 -29.27 2.87 -11.37
N ALA A 296 -28.35 3.67 -11.90
CA ALA A 296 -28.09 3.71 -13.34
C ALA A 296 -27.46 2.40 -13.82
N VAL A 297 -27.85 1.92 -15.01
CA VAL A 297 -27.26 0.73 -15.65
C VAL A 297 -26.51 1.16 -16.90
N VAL A 298 -25.19 1.35 -16.75
CA VAL A 298 -24.29 1.80 -17.80
C VAL A 298 -23.82 0.59 -18.60
N LEU A 299 -24.27 0.50 -19.86
CA LEU A 299 -23.92 -0.59 -20.79
C LEU A 299 -22.93 -0.17 -21.88
N ASP A 300 -22.78 1.13 -22.09
CA ASP A 300 -21.92 1.73 -23.12
C ASP A 300 -20.78 2.52 -22.46
N GLU A 301 -19.71 2.81 -23.21
CA GLU A 301 -18.67 3.73 -22.75
C GLU A 301 -19.24 5.14 -22.50
N ILE A 302 -18.79 5.78 -21.43
CA ILE A 302 -19.24 7.12 -21.04
C ILE A 302 -18.15 8.15 -21.30
N PRO A 303 -18.42 9.23 -22.06
CA PRO A 303 -17.45 10.28 -22.31
C PRO A 303 -17.20 11.17 -21.08
N ASP A 304 -16.14 11.97 -21.14
CA ASP A 304 -15.79 12.93 -20.09
C ASP A 304 -16.87 14.02 -19.90
N ASN A 305 -16.87 14.65 -18.73
CA ASN A 305 -17.64 15.87 -18.40
C ASN A 305 -19.16 15.72 -18.56
N CYS A 306 -19.72 14.57 -18.17
CA CYS A 306 -21.15 14.34 -18.30
C CYS A 306 -21.79 13.71 -17.06
N VAL A 307 -23.12 13.74 -17.04
CA VAL A 307 -23.95 13.06 -16.05
C VAL A 307 -24.78 12.01 -16.76
N VAL A 308 -24.75 10.78 -16.26
CA VAL A 308 -25.50 9.65 -16.82
C VAL A 308 -26.50 9.09 -15.82
N ALA A 309 -27.68 8.72 -16.30
CA ALA A 309 -28.76 8.15 -15.49
C ALA A 309 -29.67 7.25 -16.33
N GLY A 310 -30.43 6.38 -15.66
CA GLY A 310 -31.46 5.53 -16.28
C GLY A 310 -31.05 4.08 -16.49
N VAL A 311 -31.99 3.29 -17.01
CA VAL A 311 -31.84 1.87 -17.33
C VAL A 311 -32.42 1.63 -18.73
N PRO A 312 -31.57 1.52 -19.79
CA PRO A 312 -30.13 1.74 -19.79
C PRO A 312 -29.76 3.21 -19.55
N ALA A 313 -28.57 3.44 -19.01
CA ALA A 313 -28.11 4.79 -18.70
C ALA A 313 -27.82 5.58 -19.97
N LYS A 314 -28.24 6.84 -20.00
CA LYS A 314 -27.95 7.80 -21.07
C LYS A 314 -27.41 9.10 -20.47
N VAL A 315 -26.69 9.87 -21.28
CA VAL A 315 -26.23 11.21 -20.90
C VAL A 315 -27.45 12.10 -20.73
N ILE A 316 -27.66 12.59 -19.51
CA ILE A 316 -28.77 13.51 -19.16
C ILE A 316 -28.30 14.96 -19.00
N SER A 317 -26.99 15.17 -18.91
CA SER A 317 -26.40 16.51 -18.85
C SER A 317 -24.94 16.49 -19.26
N THR A 318 -24.52 17.51 -19.99
CA THR A 318 -23.11 17.84 -20.26
C THR A 318 -22.64 19.07 -19.47
N ASN A 319 -23.54 19.71 -18.70
CA ASN A 319 -23.21 20.82 -17.83
C ASN A 319 -22.78 20.32 -16.45
N ILE A 320 -21.53 19.85 -16.36
CA ILE A 320 -20.98 19.26 -15.14
C ILE A 320 -20.88 20.25 -13.98
N ASP A 321 -20.87 21.56 -14.26
CA ASP A 321 -20.75 22.62 -13.27
C ASP A 321 -21.90 22.59 -12.25
N LYS A 322 -23.11 22.27 -12.71
CA LYS A 322 -24.29 22.08 -11.85
C LYS A 322 -24.12 20.93 -10.85
N TYR A 323 -23.24 19.98 -11.14
CA TYR A 323 -23.04 18.75 -10.37
C TYR A 323 -21.68 18.69 -9.67
N LYS A 324 -20.89 19.77 -9.72
CA LYS A 324 -19.56 19.87 -9.08
C LYS A 324 -19.53 19.43 -7.62
N ASN A 325 -20.63 19.65 -6.87
CA ASN A 325 -20.72 19.25 -5.46
C ASN A 325 -20.54 17.74 -5.24
N PHE A 326 -20.89 16.91 -6.22
CA PHE A 326 -20.68 15.45 -6.16
C PHE A 326 -19.22 15.05 -6.44
N LEU A 327 -18.48 15.89 -7.17
CA LEU A 327 -17.09 15.65 -7.59
C LEU A 327 -16.06 16.29 -6.65
N LYS A 328 -16.51 17.07 -5.66
CA LYS A 328 -15.63 17.73 -4.69
C LYS A 328 -14.90 16.70 -3.82
N LYS A 329 -13.63 17.01 -3.54
CA LYS A 329 -12.76 16.31 -2.60
C LYS A 329 -13.21 16.47 -1.15
#